data_AF-A0A419WER4-F1
#
_entry.id   AF-A0A419WER4-F1
#
_cell.length_a   1.000
_cell.length_b   1.000
_cell.length_c   1.000
_cell.angle_alpha   90.00
_cell.angle_beta   90.00
_cell.angle_gamma   90.00
#
_symmetry.space_group_name_H-M   'P 1'
#
loop_
_entity.id
_entity.type
_entity.pdbx_description
1 polymer ?
#
loop_
_entity_poly.entity_id
_entity_poly.type
_entity_poly.pdbx_seq_one_letter_code
_entity_poly.pdbx_strand_id
1 'polypeptide(L)'
;MVREDGKRNFALRDSDGEETSVFSGNTPRQAALKAARRLEPGSSEADADRVELKLREKGTDKVHIYEGWAWEETAPDDKPDWMPDEITEANVSKQGIEHLEE
;
A
#
# COMPACT_ATOMS: atom_id res chain seq x y z
N MET A 1 -12.41 -2.36 13.77
CA MET A 1 -13.71 -3.06 13.59
C MET A 1 -13.72 -3.78 12.25
N VAL A 2 -14.16 -5.04 12.22
CA VAL A 2 -14.24 -5.84 10.99
C VAL A 2 -15.59 -5.56 10.31
N ARG A 3 -15.60 -5.37 8.99
CA ARG A 3 -16.83 -5.25 8.18
C ARG A 3 -17.59 -6.57 8.13
N GLU A 4 -18.85 -6.52 7.72
CA GLU A 4 -19.68 -7.72 7.49
C GLU A 4 -19.02 -8.72 6.53
N ASP A 5 -18.28 -8.24 5.51
CA ASP A 5 -17.52 -9.07 4.58
C ASP A 5 -16.19 -9.63 5.15
N GLY A 6 -15.92 -9.50 6.45
CA GLY A 6 -14.67 -9.97 7.09
C GLY A 6 -13.44 -9.08 6.85
N LYS A 7 -13.57 -8.01 6.06
CA LYS A 7 -12.48 -7.08 5.72
C LYS A 7 -12.33 -5.96 6.75
N ARG A 8 -11.12 -5.41 6.86
CA ARG A 8 -10.81 -4.22 7.68
C ARG A 8 -10.52 -3.02 6.79
N ASN A 9 -10.63 -1.82 7.37
CA ASN A 9 -10.32 -0.58 6.68
C ASN A 9 -9.08 0.06 7.29
N PHE A 10 -8.19 0.48 6.41
CA PHE A 10 -6.92 1.11 6.76
C PHE A 10 -6.88 2.49 6.10
N ALA A 11 -6.78 3.54 6.89
CA ALA A 11 -6.67 4.91 6.41
C ALA A 11 -5.20 5.28 6.25
N LEU A 12 -4.80 5.67 5.04
CA LEU A 12 -3.49 6.26 4.79
C LEU A 12 -3.43 7.63 5.43
N ARG A 13 -2.38 7.88 6.20
CA ARG A 13 -2.09 9.17 6.81
C ARG A 13 -0.87 9.80 6.16
N ASP A 14 -0.95 11.09 5.93
CA ASP A 14 0.21 11.92 5.60
C ASP A 14 1.07 12.18 6.86
N SER A 15 2.23 12.77 6.67
CA SER A 15 3.13 13.34 7.67
C SER A 15 2.44 14.27 8.66
N ASP A 16 1.49 15.10 8.22
CA ASP A 16 0.67 15.96 9.10
C ASP A 16 -0.43 15.19 9.87
N GLY A 17 -0.56 13.89 9.62
CA GLY A 17 -1.61 13.06 10.22
C GLY A 17 -2.98 13.21 9.56
N GLU A 18 -3.12 13.89 8.43
CA GLU A 18 -4.38 13.91 7.71
C GLU A 18 -4.65 12.56 7.01
N GLU A 19 -5.89 12.06 7.08
CA GLU A 19 -6.29 10.80 6.43
C GLU A 19 -6.67 11.05 4.96
N THR A 20 -5.80 10.71 4.01
CA THR A 20 -5.97 11.04 2.58
C THR A 20 -6.76 10.00 1.78
N SER A 21 -6.72 8.74 2.19
CA SER A 21 -7.35 7.64 1.46
C SER A 21 -7.65 6.45 2.36
N VAL A 22 -8.66 5.66 2.01
CA VAL A 22 -9.03 4.44 2.76
C VAL A 22 -8.90 3.21 1.86
N PHE A 23 -8.18 2.21 2.36
CA PHE A 23 -7.96 0.94 1.70
C PHE A 23 -8.59 -0.20 2.49
N SER A 24 -9.42 -1.00 1.82
CA SER A 24 -10.00 -2.21 2.42
C SER A 24 -9.13 -3.43 2.13
N GLY A 25 -8.88 -4.27 3.14
CA GLY A 25 -8.09 -5.50 3.01
C GLY A 25 -8.31 -6.45 4.17
N ASN A 26 -7.88 -7.70 4.01
CA ASN A 26 -7.93 -8.69 5.10
C ASN A 26 -6.76 -8.48 6.08
N THR A 27 -5.62 -8.01 5.57
CA THR A 27 -4.40 -7.73 6.34
C THR A 27 -3.91 -6.29 6.09
N PRO A 28 -3.19 -5.69 7.06
CA PRO A 28 -2.61 -4.36 6.88
C PRO A 28 -1.61 -4.32 5.72
N ARG A 29 -0.85 -5.40 5.49
CA ARG A 29 0.07 -5.52 4.35
C ARG A 29 -0.67 -5.42 3.01
N GLN A 30 -1.84 -6.02 2.88
CA GLN A 30 -2.63 -5.93 1.64
C GLN A 30 -3.09 -4.49 1.37
N ALA A 31 -3.46 -3.75 2.41
CA ALA A 31 -3.77 -2.33 2.28
C ALA A 31 -2.52 -1.51 1.91
N ALA A 32 -1.37 -1.83 2.51
CA ALA A 32 -0.08 -1.21 2.17
C ALA A 32 0.29 -1.43 0.71
N LEU A 33 0.16 -2.66 0.18
CA LEU A 33 0.40 -2.93 -1.24
C LEU A 33 -0.54 -2.14 -2.15
N LYS A 34 -1.82 -2.02 -1.77
CA LYS A 34 -2.78 -1.21 -2.55
C LYS A 34 -2.43 0.28 -2.52
N ALA A 35 -1.88 0.78 -1.41
CA ALA A 35 -1.39 2.14 -1.31
C ALA A 35 -0.11 2.33 -2.14
N ALA A 36 0.85 1.41 -2.04
CA ALA A 36 2.09 1.42 -2.81
C ALA A 36 1.84 1.42 -4.32
N ARG A 37 0.86 0.67 -4.82
CA ARG A 37 0.44 0.69 -6.24
C ARG A 37 -0.11 2.03 -6.74
N ARG A 38 -0.35 3.00 -5.86
CA ARG A 38 -0.76 4.36 -6.25
C ARG A 38 0.39 5.36 -6.23
N LEU A 39 1.59 4.93 -5.83
CA LEU A 39 2.79 5.74 -5.91
C LEU A 39 3.21 5.92 -7.37
N GLU A 40 4.01 6.95 -7.62
CA GLU A 40 4.68 7.10 -8.90
C GLU A 40 5.68 5.95 -9.07
N PRO A 41 5.58 5.15 -10.15
CA PRO A 41 6.46 4.02 -10.34
C PRO A 41 7.83 4.48 -10.84
N GLY A 42 8.89 3.88 -10.29
CA GLY A 42 10.22 3.99 -10.88
C GLY A 42 10.38 3.11 -12.11
N SER A 43 11.44 3.33 -12.88
CA SER A 43 11.73 2.55 -14.10
C SER A 43 12.16 1.10 -13.83
N SER A 44 12.48 0.76 -12.58
CA SER A 44 12.89 -0.57 -12.13
C SER A 44 12.77 -0.64 -10.61
N GLU A 45 12.72 -1.83 -10.01
CA GLU A 45 12.59 -1.99 -8.56
C GLU A 45 13.71 -1.27 -7.78
N ALA A 46 14.93 -1.25 -8.32
CA ALA A 46 16.08 -0.61 -7.69
C ALA A 46 16.03 0.93 -7.76
N ASP A 47 15.40 1.47 -8.80
CA ASP A 47 15.26 2.92 -9.04
C ASP A 47 13.96 3.48 -8.47
N ALA A 48 13.10 2.62 -7.93
CA ALA A 48 11.83 3.03 -7.34
C ALA A 48 12.03 3.79 -6.02
N ASP A 49 11.36 4.94 -5.91
CA ASP A 49 11.36 5.73 -4.70
C ASP A 49 10.71 4.97 -3.54
N ARG A 50 11.44 4.95 -2.41
CA ARG A 50 10.97 4.36 -1.16
C ARG A 50 10.16 5.40 -0.40
N VAL A 51 8.85 5.16 -0.28
CA VAL A 51 7.93 6.08 0.39
C VAL A 51 7.40 5.45 1.68
N GLU A 52 7.40 6.22 2.76
CA GLU A 52 6.79 5.80 4.02
C GLU A 52 5.26 5.86 3.91
N LEU A 53 4.59 4.75 4.26
CA LEU A 53 3.15 4.58 4.22
C LEU A 53 2.63 4.31 5.64
N LYS A 54 1.96 5.29 6.23
CA LYS A 54 1.31 5.16 7.55
C LYS A 54 -0.15 4.77 7.40
N LEU A 55 -0.52 3.57 7.84
CA LEU A 55 -1.87 3.03 7.69
C LEU A 55 -2.56 2.84 9.04
N ARG A 56 -3.50 3.71 9.39
CA ARG A 56 -4.33 3.60 10.58
C ARG A 56 -5.43 2.56 10.40
N GLU A 57 -5.50 1.57 11.28
CA GLU A 57 -6.57 0.59 11.29
C GLU A 57 -7.83 1.17 11.95
N LYS A 58 -8.90 1.37 11.15
CA LYS A 58 -10.15 2.01 11.62
C LYS A 58 -10.81 1.18 12.74
N GLY A 59 -11.14 1.87 13.82
CA GLY A 59 -11.70 1.26 15.04
C GLY A 59 -10.66 0.60 15.93
N THR A 60 -9.38 0.96 15.77
CA THR A 60 -8.29 0.73 16.71
C THR A 60 -7.41 1.98 16.77
N ASP A 61 -6.52 2.03 17.75
CA ASP A 61 -5.47 3.04 17.94
C ASP A 61 -4.20 2.76 17.12
N LYS A 62 -4.16 1.64 16.37
CA LYS A 62 -2.96 1.18 15.67
C LYS A 62 -2.74 1.88 14.33
N VAL A 63 -1.50 2.31 14.12
CA VAL A 63 -0.97 2.83 12.85
C VAL A 63 0.15 1.89 12.40
N HIS A 64 -0.06 1.19 11.29
CA HIS A 64 0.94 0.30 10.73
C HIS A 64 1.84 1.11 9.79
N ILE A 65 3.16 1.11 10.04
CA ILE A 65 4.14 1.79 9.20
C ILE A 65 4.76 0.78 8.24
N TYR A 66 4.67 1.08 6.95
CA TYR A 66 5.36 0.36 5.89
C TYR A 66 6.25 1.32 5.11
N GLU A 67 7.30 0.78 4.52
CA GLU A 67 7.96 1.40 3.37
C GLU A 67 7.38 0.73 2.13
N GLY A 68 6.86 1.52 1.19
CA GLY A 68 6.30 1.04 -0.07
C GLY A 68 6.99 1.68 -1.27
N TRP A 69 7.07 0.92 -2.35
CA TRP A 69 7.62 1.37 -3.62
C TRP A 69 6.91 0.66 -4.77
N ALA A 70 6.90 1.29 -5.93
CA ALA A 70 6.32 0.78 -7.16
C ALA A 70 7.28 0.97 -8.33
N TRP A 71 7.24 0.07 -9.30
CA TRP A 71 8.04 0.17 -10.51
C TRP A 71 7.29 -0.37 -11.72
N GLU A 72 7.72 0.05 -12.91
CA GLU A 72 7.25 -0.50 -14.17
C GLU A 72 8.08 -1.73 -14.53
N GLU A 73 7.38 -2.80 -14.93
CA GLU A 73 7.99 -4.02 -15.44
C GLU A 73 7.35 -4.40 -16.77
N THR A 74 8.17 -4.87 -17.70
CA THR A 74 7.69 -5.37 -18.99
C THR A 74 7.00 -6.71 -18.79
N ALA A 75 5.77 -6.82 -19.27
CA ALA A 75 4.99 -8.04 -19.24
C ALA A 75 5.71 -9.16 -20.04
N PRO A 76 5.55 -10.44 -19.64
CA PRO A 76 6.18 -11.55 -20.32
C PRO A 76 5.63 -11.75 -21.74
N ASP A 77 6.41 -12.38 -22.62
CA ASP A 77 6.02 -12.62 -24.03
C ASP A 77 4.74 -13.47 -24.18
N ASP A 78 4.46 -14.36 -23.23
CA ASP A 78 3.26 -15.23 -23.22
C ASP A 78 2.05 -14.56 -22.53
N LYS A 79 2.07 -13.23 -22.35
CA LYS A 79 0.96 -12.52 -21.70
C LYS A 79 -0.34 -12.67 -22.53
N PRO A 80 -1.50 -12.71 -21.88
CA PRO A 80 -2.78 -12.68 -22.57
C PRO A 80 -3.08 -11.30 -23.18
N ASP A 81 -3.89 -11.25 -24.23
CA ASP A 81 -4.20 -10.00 -24.99
C ASP A 81 -4.83 -8.87 -24.16
N TRP A 82 -5.45 -9.21 -23.02
CA TRP A 82 -6.06 -8.22 -22.13
C TRP A 82 -5.04 -7.52 -21.21
N MET A 83 -3.79 -7.99 -21.18
CA MET A 83 -2.72 -7.44 -20.32
C MET A 83 -1.85 -6.45 -21.09
N PRO A 84 -1.59 -5.25 -20.54
CA PRO A 84 -0.73 -4.25 -21.18
C PRO A 84 0.74 -4.72 -21.29
N ASP A 85 1.55 -4.04 -22.10
CA ASP A 85 2.99 -4.33 -22.27
C ASP A 85 3.81 -3.93 -21.05
N GLU A 86 3.39 -2.90 -20.34
CA GLU A 86 4.01 -2.43 -19.12
C GLU A 86 3.02 -2.57 -17.97
N ILE A 87 3.47 -3.21 -16.90
CA ILE A 87 2.69 -3.41 -15.68
C ILE A 87 3.35 -2.70 -14.50
N THR A 88 2.53 -2.14 -13.63
CA THR A 88 3.03 -1.58 -12.37
C THR A 88 3.08 -2.67 -11.31
N GLU A 89 4.30 -3.00 -10.91
CA GLU A 89 4.62 -3.83 -9.77
C GLU A 89 4.74 -2.95 -8.52
N ALA A 90 4.49 -3.54 -7.35
CA ALA A 90 4.67 -2.82 -6.10
C ALA A 90 4.98 -3.78 -4.97
N ASN A 91 5.81 -3.32 -4.04
CA ASN A 91 6.17 -4.09 -2.86
C ASN A 91 6.15 -3.20 -1.61
N VAL A 92 6.12 -3.86 -0.46
CA VAL A 92 6.11 -3.19 0.84
C VAL A 92 6.95 -3.96 1.84
N SER A 93 7.73 -3.22 2.63
CA SER A 93 8.45 -3.70 3.79
C SER A 93 7.82 -3.15 5.06
N LYS A 94 7.64 -3.99 6.08
CA LYS A 94 7.06 -3.55 7.36
C LYS A 94 8.14 -2.90 8.21
N GLN A 95 7.92 -1.65 8.60
CA GLN A 95 8.86 -0.90 9.44
C GLN A 95 8.46 -0.96 10.92
N GLY A 96 7.15 -0.88 11.23
CA GLY A 96 6.71 -0.87 12.61
C GLY A 96 5.21 -0.73 12.79
N ILE A 97 4.81 -0.53 14.04
CA ILE A 97 3.45 -0.17 14.44
C ILE A 97 3.56 0.94 15.49
N GLU A 98 2.84 2.03 15.27
CA GLU A 98 2.61 3.09 16.24
C GLU A 98 1.21 2.99 16.82
N HIS A 99 1.03 3.59 17.99
CA HIS A 99 -0.25 3.68 18.67
C HIS A 99 -0.55 5.15 18.88
N LEU A 100 -1.76 5.59 18.53
CA LEU A 100 -2.20 6.96 18.82
C LEU A 100 -2.51 7.05 20.31
N GLU A 101 -1.78 7.91 21.02
CA GLU A 101 -2.11 8.29 22.39
C GLU A 101 -3.45 9.04 22.39
N GLU A 102 -4.35 8.67 23.29
CA GLU A 102 -5.70 9.25 23.43
C GLU A 102 -5.67 10.64 24.09
#